data_AF-L0S2P2-F1
#
_entry.id   AF-L0S2P2-F1
#
_cell.length_a   1.000
_cell.length_b   1.000
_cell.length_c   1.000
_cell.angle_alpha   90.00
_cell.angle_beta   90.00
_cell.angle_gamma   90.00
#
_symmetry.space_group_name_H-M   'P 1'
#
loop_
_entity.id
_entity.type
_entity.pdbx_description
1 polymer ?
#
loop_
_entity_poly.entity_id
_entity_poly.type
_entity_poly.pdbx_seq_one_letter_code
_entity_poly.pdbx_strand_id
1 'polypeptide(L)' 'MIMVVDISKSNIDFDALKSRLSQKGQELAVRVDAQREEVFHFMHRI' A
#
# COMPACT_ATOMS: atom_id res chain seq x y z
N MET A 1 8.37 -5.39 -6.82
CA MET A 1 8.47 -6.14 -5.55
C MET A 1 7.13 -6.07 -4.86
N ILE A 2 6.63 -7.17 -4.30
CA ILE A 2 5.37 -7.21 -3.55
C ILE A 2 5.70 -7.63 -2.13
N MET A 3 5.08 -6.99 -1.15
CA MET A 3 5.24 -7.30 0.26
C MET A 3 3.89 -7.18 0.95
N VAL A 4 3.57 -8.15 1.80
CA VAL A 4 2.42 -8.07 2.70
C VAL A 4 2.91 -7.56 4.04
N VAL A 5 2.24 -6.55 4.58
CA VAL A 5 2.62 -5.90 5.84
C VAL A 5 1.40 -5.74 6.72
N ASP A 6 1.59 -5.93 8.03
CA ASP A 6 0.60 -5.57 9.03
C ASP A 6 0.68 -4.08 9.35
N ILE A 7 -0.43 -3.36 9.13
CA ILE A 7 -0.56 -1.94 9.41
C ILE A 7 -1.49 -1.65 10.61
N SER A 8 -1.85 -2.67 11.39
CA SER A 8 -2.75 -2.56 12.55
C SER A 8 -2.28 -1.55 13.61
N LYS A 9 -0.96 -1.35 13.73
CA LYS A 9 -0.32 -0.39 14.64
C LYS A 9 0.05 0.94 13.98
N SER A 10 -0.43 1.20 12.76
CA SER A 10 -0.19 2.46 12.08
C SER A 10 -0.90 3.60 12.82
N ASN A 11 -0.17 4.68 13.08
CA ASN A 11 -0.72 5.90 13.69
C ASN A 11 -1.43 6.81 12.68
N ILE A 12 -1.50 6.39 11.41
CA ILE A 12 -2.14 7.11 10.32
C ILE A 12 -3.09 6.19 9.57
N ASP A 13 -4.12 6.77 8.96
CA ASP A 13 -5.01 6.02 8.08
C ASP A 13 -4.30 5.52 6.81
N PHE A 14 -4.97 4.63 6.11
CA PHE A 14 -4.43 3.97 4.93
C PHE A 14 -4.18 4.93 3.76
N ASP A 15 -5.03 5.95 3.59
CA ASP A 15 -4.90 6.90 2.47
C ASP A 15 -3.68 7.82 2.69
N ALA A 16 -3.49 8.29 3.93
CA ALA A 16 -2.30 9.02 4.35
C ALA A 16 -1.03 8.17 4.19
N LEU A 17 -1.07 6.89 4.56
CA LEU A 17 0.04 5.96 4.35
C LEU A 17 0.38 5.84 2.85
N LYS A 18 -0.64 5.64 2.00
CA LYS A 18 -0.48 5.50 0.56
C LYS A 18 0.13 6.76 -0.08
N SER A 19 -0.35 7.95 0.30
CA SER A 19 0.23 9.21 -0.17
C SER A 19 1.69 9.38 0.24
N ARG A 20 2.04 9.05 1.49
CA ARG A 20 3.43 9.14 1.97
C ARG A 20 4.35 8.15 1.24
N LEU A 21 3.89 6.92 1.02
CA LEU A 21 4.64 5.91 0.26
C LEU A 21 4.85 6.35 -1.19
N SER A 22 3.82 6.91 -1.84
CA SER A 22 3.93 7.43 -3.20
C SER A 22 4.94 8.58 -3.30
N GLN A 23 4.85 9.55 -2.38
CA GLN A 23 5.80 10.66 -2.31
C GLN A 23 7.24 10.16 -2.08
N LYS A 24 7.43 9.22 -1.14
CA LYS A 24 8.75 8.66 -0.87
C LYS A 24 9.31 7.86 -2.05
N GLY A 25 8.44 7.17 -2.78
CA GLY A 25 8.79 6.50 -4.02
C GLY A 25 9.33 7.48 -5.07
N GLN A 26 8.63 8.61 -5.27
CA GLN A 26 9.07 9.65 -6.20
C GLN A 26 10.47 10.19 -5.87
N GLU A 27 10.75 10.45 -4.58
CA GLU A 27 12.09 10.87 -4.12
C GLU A 27 13.18 9.85 -4.44
N LEU A 28 12.84 8.56 -4.42
CA LEU A 28 13.75 7.45 -4.67
C LEU A 28 13.75 6.99 -6.14
N ALA A 29 13.05 7.71 -7.03
CA ALA A 29 12.86 7.35 -8.42
C ALA A 29 12.25 5.94 -8.63
N VAL A 30 11.37 5.51 -7.71
CA VAL A 30 10.65 4.24 -7.77
C VAL A 30 9.14 4.46 -7.62
N ARG A 31 8.35 3.50 -8.12
CA ARG A 31 6.90 3.51 -7.93
C ARG A 31 6.53 2.63 -6.73
N VAL A 32 5.85 3.22 -5.75
CA VAL A 32 5.31 2.50 -4.60
C VAL A 32 3.79 2.66 -4.59
N ASP A 33 3.09 1.54 -4.70
CA ASP A 33 1.64 1.45 -4.63
C ASP A 33 1.26 0.55 -3.44
N ALA A 34 0.24 0.96 -2.70
CA ALA A 34 -0.32 0.20 -1.58
C ALA A 34 -1.81 -0.09 -1.84
N GLN A 35 -2.21 -1.33 -1.55
CA GLN A 35 -3.59 -1.81 -1.69
C GLN A 35 -3.97 -2.61 -0.44
N ARG A 36 -5.26 -2.57 -0.06
CA ARG A 36 -5.79 -3.43 1.00
C ARG A 36 -5.84 -4.87 0.49
N GLU A 37 -5.46 -5.81 1.34
CA GLU A 37 -5.47 -7.25 1.03
C GLU A 37 -6.83 -7.74 0.51
N GLU A 38 -7.92 -7.21 1.06
CA GLU A 38 -9.29 -7.53 0.64
C GLU A 38 -9.50 -7.39 -0.87
N VAL A 39 -8.86 -6.40 -1.51
CA VAL A 39 -8.94 -6.20 -2.97
C VAL A 39 -8.41 -7.41 -3.73
N PHE A 40 -7.35 -8.07 -3.23
CA PHE A 40 -6.81 -9.29 -3.83
C PHE A 40 -7.79 -10.46 -3.70
N HIS A 41 -8.52 -10.58 -2.58
CA HIS A 41 -9.52 -11.64 -2.41
C HIS A 41 -10.68 -11.54 -3.41
N PHE A 42 -11.03 -10.32 -3.84
CA PHE A 42 -12.06 -10.12 -4.86
C PHE A 42 -11.57 -10.41 -6.29
N MET A 43 -10.26 -10.35 -6.55
CA MET A 43 -9.70 -10.61 -7.88
C MET A 43 -9.74 -12.09 -8.28
N HIS A 44 -9.74 -13.02 -7.31
CA HIS A 44 -9.77 -14.47 -7.57
C HIS A 44 -11.18 -15.08 -7.63
N ARG A 45 -12.25 -14.25 -7.53
CA ARG A 45 -13.62 -14.68 -7.80
C ARG A 45 -13.96 -14.43 -9.28
N ILE A 46 -13.40 -15.26 -10.17
CA ILE A 46 -13.90 -15.45 -11.54
C ILE A 46 -14.03 -16.95 -11.78
#